data_AF-A0A3C1CKL7-F1
#
_entry.id   AF-A0A3C1CKL7-F1
#
_cell.length_a   1.000
_cell.length_b   1.000
_cell.length_c   1.000
_cell.angle_alpha   90.00
_cell.angle_beta   90.00
_cell.angle_gamma   90.00
#
_symmetry.space_group_name_H-M   'P 1'
#
loop_
_entity.id
_entity.type
_entity.pdbx_description
1 polymer ?
#
loop_
_entity_poly.entity_id
_entity_poly.type
_entity_poly.pdbx_seq_one_letter_code
_entity_poly.pdbx_strand_id
1 'polypeptide(L)'
;MNQANGGEHMTETPSNASDAPTPEFAPASAGNRVTWVIGLVVLIIAIALLIAFFGSLRHWFATHTGTLHGGPDLYYNFWSGFGSDLGEATLISAVSIGVYTGVRKVNCHTKGCWRIGHHPLDGTPYILCKHHHPGVPNHGATHQQILTQHHKYKLEHEAKQGAAAS
;
A
#
# COMPACT_ATOMS: atom_id res chain seq x y z
N MET A 1 22.05 57.50 49.79
CA MET A 1 21.96 57.81 48.35
C MET A 1 22.46 56.58 47.60
N ASN A 2 21.77 55.44 47.73
CA ASN A 2 20.65 54.93 46.91
C ASN A 2 21.04 54.65 45.45
N GLN A 3 21.43 53.39 45.23
CA GLN A 3 21.44 52.70 43.95
C GLN A 3 19.98 52.48 43.49
N ALA A 4 19.72 52.65 42.19
CA ALA A 4 18.49 52.19 41.56
C ALA A 4 18.85 51.19 40.46
N ASN A 5 18.36 49.97 40.66
CA ASN A 5 18.42 48.82 39.78
C ASN A 5 16.97 48.42 39.47
N GLY A 6 16.72 47.81 38.30
CA GLY A 6 15.44 47.24 37.91
C GLY A 6 14.77 48.02 36.77
N GLY A 7 14.29 47.42 35.69
CA GLY A 7 14.13 46.02 35.33
C GLY A 7 13.20 46.04 34.13
N GLU A 8 13.71 45.73 32.94
CA GLU A 8 12.92 45.78 31.71
C GLU A 8 12.04 44.53 31.62
N HIS A 9 10.73 44.80 31.70
CA HIS A 9 9.66 43.82 31.66
C HIS A 9 9.49 43.32 30.22
N MET A 10 10.12 42.21 29.86
CA MET A 10 9.88 41.53 28.58
C MET A 10 8.51 40.86 28.62
N THR A 11 7.52 41.47 27.97
CA THR A 11 6.23 40.86 27.69
C THR A 11 6.41 39.75 26.65
N GLU A 12 6.39 38.49 27.10
CA GLU A 12 6.20 37.34 26.22
C GLU A 12 4.84 37.48 25.52
N THR A 13 4.88 37.67 24.20
CA THR A 13 3.69 37.55 23.36
C THR A 13 3.41 36.05 23.18
N PRO A 14 2.23 35.54 23.54
CA PRO A 14 1.89 34.15 23.29
C PRO A 14 1.81 33.94 21.78
N SER A 15 2.82 33.28 21.22
CA SER A 15 2.85 32.75 19.87
C SER A 15 1.72 31.73 19.74
N ASN A 16 0.56 32.17 19.26
CA ASN A 16 -0.57 31.32 18.90
C ASN A 16 -0.09 30.21 17.95
N ALA A 17 -0.08 28.97 18.44
CA ALA A 17 0.30 27.77 17.71
C ALA A 17 -0.70 27.38 16.59
N SER A 18 -1.57 28.29 16.15
CA SER A 18 -2.72 28.02 15.27
C SER A 18 -2.49 28.38 13.80
N ASP A 19 -1.34 28.98 13.44
CA ASP A 19 -1.09 29.49 12.08
C ASP A 19 -0.29 28.53 11.17
N ALA A 20 -0.29 27.23 11.45
CA ALA A 20 0.32 26.27 10.53
C ALA A 20 -0.52 26.19 9.23
N PRO A 21 0.03 26.55 8.05
CA PRO A 21 -0.73 26.46 6.81
C PRO A 21 -1.08 25.00 6.53
N THR A 22 -2.38 24.72 6.43
CA THR A 22 -2.88 23.41 6.04
C THR A 22 -2.39 23.09 4.62
N PRO A 23 -1.71 21.96 4.39
CA PRO A 23 -1.29 21.57 3.05
C PRO A 23 -2.53 21.34 2.17
N GLU A 24 -2.67 22.10 1.10
CA GLU A 24 -3.70 21.91 0.08
C GLU A 24 -3.35 20.67 -0.75
N PHE A 25 -4.13 19.60 -0.61
CA PHE A 25 -3.94 18.37 -1.38
C PHE A 25 -4.83 18.38 -2.63
N ALA A 26 -4.26 17.95 -3.76
CA ALA A 26 -5.02 17.76 -4.99
C ALA A 26 -6.22 16.81 -4.77
N PRO A 27 -7.37 17.04 -5.42
CA PRO A 27 -8.55 16.21 -5.22
C PRO A 27 -8.25 14.76 -5.58
N ALA A 28 -8.62 13.85 -4.68
CA ALA A 28 -8.51 12.42 -4.93
C ALA A 28 -9.37 12.06 -6.16
N SER A 29 -8.78 11.42 -7.16
CA SER A 29 -9.54 10.89 -8.29
C SER A 29 -10.41 9.72 -7.80
N ALA A 30 -11.69 9.99 -7.55
CA ALA A 30 -12.66 8.95 -7.25
C ALA A 30 -12.95 8.14 -8.52
N GLY A 31 -12.23 7.03 -8.72
CA GLY A 31 -12.58 6.08 -9.76
C GLY A 31 -14.00 5.55 -9.51
N ASN A 32 -14.92 5.76 -10.47
CA ASN A 32 -16.33 5.40 -10.30
C ASN A 32 -16.50 3.87 -10.36
N ARG A 33 -16.45 3.22 -9.18
CA ARG A 33 -16.64 1.77 -9.01
C ARG A 33 -17.95 1.29 -9.64
N VAL A 34 -19.00 2.12 -9.61
CA VAL A 34 -20.31 1.79 -10.17
C VAL A 34 -20.23 1.64 -11.70
N THR A 35 -19.51 2.54 -12.38
CA THR A 35 -19.31 2.44 -13.84
C THR A 35 -18.60 1.14 -14.23
N TRP A 36 -17.58 0.73 -13.46
CA TRP A 36 -16.89 -0.53 -13.69
C TRP A 36 -17.79 -1.75 -13.49
N VAL A 37 -18.61 -1.75 -12.43
CA VAL A 37 -19.55 -2.84 -12.15
C VAL A 37 -20.60 -2.93 -13.25
N ILE A 38 -21.20 -1.81 -13.66
CA ILE A 38 -22.18 -1.77 -14.75
C ILE A 38 -21.55 -2.28 -16.06
N GLY A 39 -20.34 -1.84 -16.39
CA GLY A 39 -19.62 -2.30 -17.58
C GLY A 39 -19.40 -3.82 -17.58
N LEU A 40 -19.00 -4.38 -16.43
CA LEU A 40 -18.81 -5.83 -16.28
C LEU A 40 -20.11 -6.61 -16.43
N VAL A 41 -21.22 -6.13 -15.82
CA VAL A 41 -22.53 -6.77 -15.95
C VAL A 41 -23.02 -6.74 -17.40
N VAL A 42 -22.89 -5.61 -18.08
CA VAL A 42 -23.26 -5.48 -19.51
C VAL A 42 -22.44 -6.42 -20.38
N LEU A 43 -21.14 -6.56 -20.11
CA LEU A 43 -20.26 -7.50 -20.83
C LEU A 43 -20.72 -8.95 -20.66
N ILE A 44 -21.05 -9.37 -19.42
CA ILE A 44 -21.53 -10.73 -19.14
C ILE A 44 -22.84 -10.99 -19.90
N ILE A 45 -23.78 -10.05 -19.87
CA ILE A 45 -25.06 -10.16 -20.57
C ILE A 45 -24.83 -10.27 -22.09
N ALA A 46 -23.96 -9.44 -22.65
CA ALA A 46 -23.61 -9.48 -24.07
C ALA A 46 -23.01 -10.84 -24.48
N ILE A 47 -22.09 -11.39 -23.68
CA ILE A 47 -21.50 -12.72 -23.91
C ILE A 47 -22.58 -13.80 -23.86
N ALA A 48 -23.47 -13.77 -22.86
CA ALA A 48 -24.57 -14.73 -22.74
C ALA A 48 -25.51 -14.68 -23.96
N LEU A 49 -25.83 -13.48 -24.45
CA LEU A 49 -26.62 -13.30 -25.66
C LEU A 49 -25.88 -13.83 -26.90
N LEU A 50 -24.59 -13.56 -27.06
CA LEU A 50 -23.81 -14.13 -28.18
C LEU A 50 -23.82 -15.65 -28.16
N ILE A 51 -23.68 -16.29 -27.00
CA ILE A 51 -23.75 -17.76 -26.88
C ILE A 51 -25.17 -18.26 -27.23
N ALA A 52 -26.22 -17.59 -26.78
CA ALA A 52 -27.60 -18.01 -27.04
C ALA A 52 -28.00 -17.89 -28.52
N PHE A 53 -27.58 -16.84 -29.21
CA PHE A 53 -27.98 -16.54 -30.58
C PHE A 53 -27.11 -17.22 -31.65
N PHE A 54 -25.84 -17.54 -31.35
CA PHE A 54 -24.93 -18.17 -32.32
C PHE A 54 -24.73 -19.66 -32.02
N GLY A 55 -25.36 -20.52 -32.82
CA GLY A 55 -25.28 -21.98 -32.68
C GLY A 55 -23.86 -22.54 -32.65
N SER A 56 -22.94 -21.97 -33.44
CA SER A 56 -21.52 -22.38 -33.45
C SER A 56 -20.82 -22.05 -32.14
N LEU A 57 -21.10 -20.89 -31.54
CA LEU A 57 -20.54 -20.51 -30.23
C LEU A 57 -21.14 -21.38 -29.11
N ARG A 58 -22.45 -21.65 -29.16
CA ARG A 58 -23.12 -22.57 -28.22
C ARG A 58 -22.55 -23.97 -28.28
N HIS A 59 -22.35 -24.52 -29.48
CA HIS A 59 -21.80 -25.85 -29.65
C HIS A 59 -20.33 -25.92 -29.21
N TRP A 60 -19.51 -24.95 -29.61
CA TRP A 60 -18.13 -24.82 -29.13
C TRP A 60 -18.06 -24.73 -27.60
N PHE A 61 -18.86 -23.85 -27.00
CA PHE A 61 -18.92 -23.68 -25.55
C PHE A 61 -19.34 -24.97 -24.85
N ALA A 62 -20.41 -25.61 -25.31
CA ALA A 62 -20.90 -26.87 -24.73
C ALA A 62 -19.90 -28.04 -24.86
N THR A 63 -19.08 -28.07 -25.91
CA THR A 63 -18.01 -29.07 -26.07
C THR A 63 -16.84 -28.81 -25.10
N HIS A 64 -16.44 -27.55 -24.91
CA HIS A 64 -15.33 -27.17 -24.03
C HIS A 64 -15.70 -27.13 -22.54
N THR A 65 -16.97 -26.85 -22.20
CA THR A 65 -17.48 -26.97 -20.82
C THR A 65 -17.89 -28.39 -20.45
N GLY A 66 -17.74 -29.35 -21.38
CA GLY A 66 -18.03 -30.76 -21.14
C GLY A 66 -19.52 -31.12 -21.03
N THR A 67 -20.41 -30.22 -21.48
CA THR A 67 -21.87 -30.42 -21.52
C THR A 67 -22.29 -31.34 -22.67
N LEU A 68 -21.47 -31.44 -23.73
CA LEU A 68 -21.62 -32.40 -24.82
C LEU A 68 -20.45 -33.38 -24.85
N HIS A 69 -20.72 -34.62 -25.26
CA HIS A 69 -19.72 -35.68 -25.40
C HIS A 69 -18.71 -35.34 -26.50
N GLY A 70 -17.44 -35.16 -26.13
CA GLY A 70 -16.34 -34.98 -27.08
C GLY A 70 -15.07 -35.76 -26.72
N GLY A 71 -15.11 -36.62 -25.70
CA GLY A 71 -14.03 -37.46 -25.19
C GLY A 71 -14.59 -38.73 -24.53
N PRO A 72 -13.76 -39.56 -23.86
CA PRO A 72 -14.19 -40.86 -23.33
C PRO A 72 -15.29 -40.77 -22.27
N ASP A 73 -15.34 -39.67 -21.49
CA ASP A 73 -16.34 -39.44 -20.44
C ASP A 73 -16.99 -38.04 -20.55
N LEU A 74 -18.23 -37.92 -20.05
CA LEU A 74 -18.88 -36.64 -19.80
C LEU A 74 -17.97 -35.87 -18.80
N TYR A 75 -17.63 -34.61 -19.09
CA TYR A 75 -16.69 -33.75 -18.33
C TYR A 75 -15.18 -33.87 -18.60
N TYR A 76 -14.69 -34.81 -19.42
CA TYR A 76 -13.24 -34.88 -19.71
C TYR A 76 -12.71 -33.58 -20.34
N ASN A 77 -13.44 -33.02 -21.31
CA ASN A 77 -13.06 -31.78 -22.00
C ASN A 77 -13.03 -30.56 -21.07
N PHE A 78 -13.82 -30.57 -19.99
CA PHE A 78 -13.78 -29.52 -18.99
C PHE A 78 -12.47 -29.62 -18.20
N TRP A 79 -12.19 -30.76 -17.57
CA TRP A 79 -11.02 -30.92 -16.70
C TRP A 79 -9.68 -30.84 -17.44
N SER A 80 -9.61 -31.43 -18.63
CA SER A 80 -8.38 -31.44 -19.44
C SER A 80 -8.12 -30.12 -20.20
N GLY A 81 -9.14 -29.26 -20.33
CA GLY A 81 -9.04 -28.00 -21.07
C GLY A 81 -9.38 -26.81 -20.17
N PHE A 82 -10.64 -26.38 -20.22
CA PHE A 82 -11.09 -25.14 -19.58
C PHE A 82 -10.80 -25.07 -18.07
N GLY A 83 -11.01 -26.17 -17.34
CA GLY A 83 -10.73 -26.27 -15.91
C GLY A 83 -9.24 -26.21 -15.58
N SER A 84 -8.37 -26.71 -16.47
CA SER A 84 -6.91 -26.59 -16.34
C SER A 84 -6.47 -25.13 -16.47
N ASP A 85 -7.00 -24.41 -17.46
CA ASP A 85 -6.71 -22.98 -17.67
C ASP A 85 -7.16 -22.11 -16.49
N LEU A 86 -8.26 -22.46 -15.82
CA LEU A 86 -8.70 -21.79 -14.59
C LEU A 86 -7.71 -22.01 -13.44
N GLY A 87 -7.15 -23.22 -13.31
CA GLY A 87 -6.10 -23.52 -12.32
C GLY A 87 -4.85 -22.67 -12.56
N GLU A 88 -4.42 -22.54 -13.81
CA GLU A 88 -3.28 -21.71 -14.18
C GLU A 88 -3.57 -20.21 -13.96
N ALA A 89 -4.72 -19.71 -14.42
CA ALA A 89 -5.10 -18.32 -14.27
C ALA A 89 -5.24 -17.92 -12.79
N THR A 90 -5.78 -18.79 -11.94
CA THR A 90 -5.87 -18.53 -10.49
C THR A 90 -4.50 -18.50 -9.84
N LEU A 91 -3.58 -19.40 -10.23
CA LEU A 91 -2.21 -19.40 -9.73
C LEU A 91 -1.46 -18.12 -10.14
N ILE A 92 -1.52 -17.74 -11.42
CA ILE A 92 -0.91 -16.49 -11.91
C ILE A 92 -1.50 -15.28 -11.19
N SER A 93 -2.82 -15.25 -11.00
CA SER A 93 -3.51 -14.15 -10.31
C SER A 93 -3.08 -14.06 -8.84
N ALA A 94 -3.02 -15.19 -8.14
CA ALA A 94 -2.58 -15.24 -6.74
C ALA A 94 -1.15 -14.75 -6.58
N VAL A 95 -0.23 -15.21 -7.43
CA VAL A 95 1.17 -14.75 -7.45
C VAL A 95 1.25 -13.26 -7.74
N SER A 96 0.53 -12.78 -8.76
CA SER A 96 0.53 -11.37 -9.16
C SER A 96 0.02 -10.45 -8.05
N ILE A 97 -1.08 -10.83 -7.39
CA ILE A 97 -1.65 -10.08 -6.26
C ILE A 97 -0.70 -10.13 -5.07
N GLY A 98 -0.10 -11.28 -4.77
CA GLY A 98 0.89 -11.44 -3.70
C GLY A 98 2.11 -10.53 -3.91
N VAL A 99 2.67 -10.52 -5.11
CA VAL A 99 3.78 -9.63 -5.49
C VAL A 99 3.36 -8.17 -5.41
N TYR A 100 2.21 -7.81 -5.99
CA TYR A 100 1.72 -6.43 -5.98
C TYR A 100 1.52 -5.91 -4.55
N THR A 101 0.83 -6.67 -3.70
CA THR A 101 0.59 -6.29 -2.30
C THR A 101 1.88 -6.25 -1.49
N GLY A 102 2.78 -7.22 -1.68
CA GLY A 102 4.10 -7.24 -1.06
C GLY A 102 4.90 -5.99 -1.40
N VAL A 103 5.03 -5.68 -2.69
CA VAL A 103 5.75 -4.49 -3.19
C VAL A 103 5.14 -3.21 -2.63
N ARG A 104 3.80 -3.08 -2.60
CA ARG A 104 3.14 -1.88 -2.06
C ARG A 104 3.33 -1.71 -0.56
N LYS A 105 3.53 -2.80 0.20
CA LYS A 105 3.74 -2.78 1.65
C LYS A 105 5.20 -2.47 2.03
N VAL A 106 6.16 -2.96 1.25
CA VAL A 106 7.59 -2.77 1.54
C VAL A 106 8.19 -1.56 0.85
N ASN A 107 7.54 -1.00 -0.17
CA ASN A 107 8.02 0.20 -0.85
C ASN A 107 7.76 1.46 -0.02
N CYS A 108 8.56 2.47 -0.30
CA CYS A 108 8.36 3.83 0.15
C CYS A 108 6.95 4.32 -0.25
N HIS A 109 6.21 4.84 0.71
CA HIS A 109 4.84 5.33 0.52
C HIS A 109 4.76 6.66 -0.25
N THR A 110 5.90 7.29 -0.59
CA THR A 110 5.94 8.44 -1.50
C THR A 110 5.43 8.04 -2.88
N LYS A 111 4.49 8.81 -3.43
CA LYS A 111 3.87 8.54 -4.75
C LYS A 111 4.94 8.39 -5.83
N GLY A 112 4.93 7.25 -6.54
CA GLY A 112 5.88 6.97 -7.62
C GLY A 112 7.24 6.43 -7.18
N CYS A 113 7.50 6.27 -5.87
CA CYS A 113 8.75 5.69 -5.39
C CYS A 113 8.70 4.16 -5.36
N TRP A 114 9.69 3.51 -5.98
CA TRP A 114 9.86 2.05 -6.01
C TRP A 114 10.95 1.54 -5.06
N ARG A 115 11.56 2.43 -4.28
CA ARG A 115 12.60 2.07 -3.31
C ARG A 115 11.97 1.43 -2.09
N ILE A 116 12.67 0.49 -1.46
CA ILE A 116 12.24 -0.16 -0.23
C ILE A 116 12.18 0.89 0.91
N GLY A 117 11.05 0.98 1.57
CA GLY A 117 10.84 1.76 2.78
C GLY A 117 11.35 0.96 3.98
N HIS A 118 12.29 1.55 4.72
CA HIS A 118 12.84 0.95 5.95
C HIS A 118 12.65 1.87 7.16
N HIS A 119 12.17 3.09 6.95
CA HIS A 119 12.11 4.12 7.99
C HIS A 119 10.66 4.56 8.19
N PRO A 120 10.01 4.19 9.30
CA PRO A 120 8.69 4.69 9.62
C PRO A 120 8.78 6.18 9.94
N LEU A 121 7.82 6.97 9.47
CA LEU A 121 7.71 8.38 9.80
C LEU A 121 6.88 8.54 11.07
N ASP A 122 7.49 9.08 12.13
CA ASP A 122 6.88 9.23 13.45
C ASP A 122 5.51 9.92 13.39
N GLY A 123 4.53 9.35 14.10
CA GLY A 123 3.16 9.87 14.13
C GLY A 123 2.34 9.58 12.86
N THR A 124 2.87 8.84 11.89
CA THR A 124 2.14 8.50 10.65
C THR A 124 2.22 7.00 10.33
N PRO A 125 1.29 6.45 9.52
CA PRO A 125 1.37 5.07 9.05
C PRO A 125 2.34 4.91 7.86
N TYR A 126 3.14 5.92 7.53
CA TYR A 126 3.96 5.91 6.32
C TYR A 126 5.35 5.35 6.58
N ILE A 127 5.77 4.41 5.72
CA ILE A 127 7.16 3.95 5.65
C ILE A 127 7.84 4.59 4.44
N LEU A 128 9.00 5.19 4.67
CA LEU A 128 9.74 5.93 3.67
C LEU A 128 11.11 5.30 3.44
N CYS A 129 11.64 5.46 2.23
CA CYS A 129 13.03 5.13 1.96
C CYS A 129 13.94 6.24 2.48
N LYS A 130 15.23 5.97 2.61
CA LYS A 130 16.22 6.96 3.07
C LYS A 130 16.20 8.28 2.27
N HIS A 131 15.79 8.25 1.00
CA HIS A 131 15.74 9.43 0.13
C HIS A 131 14.57 10.37 0.43
N HIS A 132 13.47 9.82 0.95
CA HIS A 132 12.25 10.58 1.22
C HIS A 132 11.99 10.75 2.71
N HIS A 133 12.75 10.06 3.56
CA HIS A 133 12.60 10.20 5.01
C HIS A 133 13.33 11.47 5.48
N PRO A 134 12.64 12.46 6.09
CA PRO A 134 13.23 13.76 6.42
C PRO A 134 14.35 13.68 7.48
N GLY A 135 14.30 12.67 8.35
CA GLY A 135 15.29 12.48 9.43
C GLY A 135 16.44 11.51 9.12
N VAL A 136 16.51 10.92 7.92
CA VAL A 136 17.54 9.92 7.60
C VAL A 136 18.53 10.49 6.58
N PRO A 137 19.85 10.47 6.86
CA PRO A 137 20.85 10.92 5.90
C PRO A 137 20.84 10.09 4.60
N ASN A 138 20.77 10.77 3.46
CA ASN A 138 20.77 10.15 2.13
C ASN A 138 22.04 9.33 1.83
N HIS A 139 23.17 9.79 2.38
CA HIS A 139 24.50 9.23 2.16
C HIS A 139 24.74 7.93 2.96
N GLY A 140 23.79 7.52 3.81
CA GLY A 140 23.97 6.42 4.75
C GLY A 140 24.65 6.87 6.05
N ALA A 141 24.52 6.05 7.10
CA ALA A 141 25.18 6.30 8.38
C ALA A 141 26.57 5.65 8.38
N THR A 142 27.56 6.36 8.93
CA THR A 142 28.87 5.77 9.21
C THR A 142 28.78 4.84 10.42
N HIS A 143 29.72 3.90 10.55
CA HIS A 143 29.76 2.98 11.68
C HIS A 143 29.83 3.71 13.03
N GLN A 144 30.61 4.80 13.11
CA GLN A 144 30.68 5.62 14.32
C GLN A 144 29.33 6.25 14.68
N GLN A 145 28.60 6.79 13.69
CA GLN A 145 27.27 7.36 13.91
C GLN A 145 26.29 6.32 14.45
N ILE A 146 26.34 5.09 13.93
CA ILE A 146 25.50 3.98 14.40
C ILE A 146 25.81 3.66 15.87
N LEU A 147 27.09 3.53 16.23
CA LEU A 147 27.51 3.26 17.61
C LEU A 147 27.09 4.38 18.57
N THR A 148 27.25 5.65 18.17
CA THR A 148 26.84 6.80 18.98
C THR A 148 25.34 6.80 19.23
N GLN A 149 24.52 6.55 18.21
CA GLN A 149 23.06 6.49 18.37
C GLN A 149 22.62 5.31 19.24
N HIS A 150 23.24 4.14 19.08
CA HIS A 150 22.95 2.99 19.94
C HIS A 150 23.32 3.24 21.41
N HIS A 151 24.44 3.93 21.68
CA HIS A 151 24.83 4.31 23.03
C HIS A 151 23.81 5.27 23.66
N LYS A 152 23.37 6.31 22.92
CA LYS A 152 22.32 7.23 23.38
C LYS A 152 21.03 6.49 23.73
N TYR A 153 20.58 5.61 22.86
CA TYR A 153 19.38 4.80 23.08
C TYR A 153 19.49 3.96 24.37
N LYS A 154 20.63 3.33 24.64
CA LYS A 154 20.85 2.56 25.88
C LYS A 154 20.70 3.42 27.13
N LEU A 155 21.35 4.59 27.16
CA LEU A 155 21.28 5.51 28.29
C LEU A 155 19.85 5.99 28.57
N GLU A 156 19.10 6.34 27.52
CA GLU A 156 17.70 6.74 27.66
C GLU A 156 16.82 5.59 28.18
N HIS A 157 17.09 4.36 27.76
CA HIS A 157 16.35 3.18 28.20
C HIS A 157 16.59 2.86 29.68
N GLU A 158 17.86 2.93 30.12
CA GLU A 158 18.24 2.72 31.51
C GLU A 158 17.62 3.81 32.41
N ALA A 159 17.63 5.07 31.98
CA ALA A 159 16.99 6.16 32.70
C ALA A 159 15.47 5.95 32.87
N LYS A 160 14.78 5.55 31.78
CA LYS A 160 13.33 5.24 31.83
C LYS A 160 13.02 4.06 32.74
N GLN A 161 13.85 3.02 32.74
CA GLN A 161 13.67 1.84 33.60
C GLN A 161 13.92 2.17 35.08
N GLY A 162 14.94 2.97 35.39
CA GLY A 162 15.20 3.45 36.75
C GLY A 162 14.08 4.33 37.29
N ALA A 163 13.55 5.23 36.44
CA ALA A 163 12.42 6.10 36.80
C ALA A 163 11.10 5.33 37.01
N ALA A 164 10.92 4.18 36.36
CA ALA A 164 9.75 3.32 36.56
C ALA A 164 9.87 2.40 37.79
N ALA A 165 11.07 2.25 38.34
CA ALA A 165 11.37 1.41 39.51
C ALA A 165 11.49 2.20 40.83
N SER A 166 11.35 3.52 40.78
CA SER A 166 11.33 4.43 41.94
C SER A 166 9.93 4.99 42.17
#